data_AF-A0A928TWG8-F1
#
_entry.id   AF-A0A928TWG8-F1
#
_cell.length_a   1.000
_cell.length_b   1.000
_cell.length_c   1.000
_cell.angle_alpha   90.00
_cell.angle_beta   90.00
_cell.angle_gamma   90.00
#
_symmetry.space_group_name_H-M   'P 1'
#
loop_
_entity.id
_entity.type
_entity.pdbx_description
1 polymer ?
#
loop_
_entity_poly.entity_id
_entity_poly.type
_entity_poly.pdbx_seq_one_letter_code
_entity_poly.pdbx_strand_id
1 'polypeptide(L)'
;MINNVRDGQPLTANIDPTEVGKAAAIGAVSGAVAGATFGAGVAAGGAIAAAAGISSASGAAATAVGAATVAVSGAAAGQTGRATANLLTGQPVSEGLFQPQDMAIDAATSMVGFKAFGGNFNEVAWSNVTQPGSFARGSIAATGPNATANQRATVQGLGPCHHCGTSNPGGNGNSISDHIPPNALANGASQRLFPQCWPCMQQQSQYLRWGNISPLVKPSRLPYGTYHATVPSSASASSEIGH
;
A
#
# COMPACT_ATOMS: atom_id res chain seq x y z
N MET A 1 12.10 36.20 7.81
CA MET A 1 11.37 35.99 9.09
C MET A 1 12.22 36.26 10.34
N ILE A 2 13.56 36.13 10.30
CA ILE A 2 14.45 36.32 11.47
C ILE A 2 14.47 37.74 12.08
N ASN A 3 14.25 38.81 11.30
CA ASN A 3 14.32 40.17 11.84
C ASN A 3 13.23 40.49 12.89
N ASN A 4 12.07 39.82 12.85
CA ASN A 4 10.97 40.11 13.78
C ASN A 4 11.18 39.53 15.19
N VAL A 5 11.99 38.48 15.35
CA VAL A 5 12.29 37.89 16.66
C VAL A 5 13.24 38.79 17.47
N ARG A 6 14.08 39.56 16.76
CA ARG A 6 15.04 40.47 17.38
C ARG A 6 14.38 41.70 18.03
N ASP A 7 13.17 42.06 17.59
CA ASP A 7 12.48 43.29 17.99
C ASP A 7 11.34 43.08 19.01
N GLY A 8 11.19 41.87 19.56
CA GLY A 8 10.17 41.58 20.59
C GLY A 8 8.72 41.73 20.11
N GLN A 9 8.49 41.78 18.80
CA GLN A 9 7.15 41.85 18.24
C GLN A 9 6.44 40.49 18.39
N PRO A 10 5.16 40.45 18.80
CA PRO A 10 4.42 39.20 18.91
C PRO A 10 4.38 38.49 17.55
N LEU A 11 4.77 37.21 17.54
CA LEU A 11 4.84 36.33 16.35
C LEU A 11 3.54 36.29 15.51
N THR A 12 2.42 36.72 16.09
CA THR A 12 1.10 36.74 15.47
C THR A 12 0.83 38.00 14.64
N ALA A 13 1.63 39.05 14.73
CA ALA A 13 1.31 40.35 14.12
C ALA A 13 1.65 40.47 12.62
N ASN A 14 2.27 39.45 11.99
CA ASN A 14 2.80 39.59 10.63
C ASN A 14 2.64 38.35 9.75
N ILE A 15 1.63 37.52 10.02
CA ILE A 15 1.27 36.40 9.13
C ILE A 15 0.32 36.96 8.07
N ASP A 16 0.79 37.10 6.84
CA ASP A 16 -0.08 37.37 5.70
C ASP A 16 -0.91 36.10 5.39
N PRO A 17 -2.23 36.12 5.58
CA PRO A 17 -3.08 34.96 5.28
C PRO A 17 -3.00 34.55 3.79
N THR A 18 -2.63 35.48 2.90
CA THR A 18 -2.44 35.21 1.47
C THR A 18 -1.25 34.29 1.24
N GLU A 19 -0.12 34.55 1.91
CA GLU A 19 1.08 33.71 1.83
C GLU A 19 0.86 32.33 2.45
N VAL A 20 0.12 32.26 3.57
CA VAL A 20 -0.29 30.97 4.16
C VAL A 20 -1.18 30.18 3.21
N GLY A 21 -2.15 30.85 2.58
CA GLY A 21 -3.03 30.23 1.59
C GLY A 21 -2.27 29.69 0.38
N LYS A 22 -1.29 30.44 -0.12
CA LYS A 22 -0.42 30.03 -1.22
C LYS A 22 0.44 28.81 -0.83
N ALA A 23 1.08 28.85 0.33
CA ALA A 23 1.90 27.73 0.82
C ALA A 23 1.06 26.46 1.00
N ALA A 24 -0.15 26.58 1.56
CA ALA A 24 -1.08 25.47 1.71
C ALA A 24 -1.48 24.88 0.35
N ALA A 25 -1.77 25.72 -0.65
CA ALA A 25 -2.12 25.27 -2.00
C ALA A 25 -0.96 24.52 -2.68
N ILE A 26 0.27 25.03 -2.56
CA ILE A 26 1.48 24.38 -3.10
C ILE A 26 1.70 23.02 -2.43
N GLY A 27 1.56 22.95 -1.10
CA GLY A 27 1.66 21.70 -0.35
C GLY A 27 0.62 20.68 -0.77
N ALA A 28 -0.63 21.11 -0.97
CA ALA A 28 -1.71 20.22 -1.42
C ALA A 28 -1.44 19.62 -2.81
N VAL A 29 -1.03 20.45 -3.79
CA VAL A 29 -0.73 19.98 -5.14
C VAL A 29 0.48 19.06 -5.15
N SER A 30 1.57 19.45 -4.49
CA SER A 30 2.80 18.66 -4.43
C SER A 30 2.57 17.32 -3.70
N GLY A 31 1.78 17.34 -2.63
CA GLY A 31 1.38 16.14 -1.90
C GLY A 31 0.52 15.19 -2.73
N ALA A 32 -0.43 15.70 -3.51
CA ALA A 32 -1.25 14.89 -4.40
C ALA A 32 -0.41 14.19 -5.50
N VAL A 33 0.53 14.91 -6.11
CA VAL A 33 1.43 14.39 -7.15
C VAL A 33 2.42 13.36 -6.57
N ALA A 34 2.98 13.63 -5.39
CA ALA A 34 3.81 12.67 -4.66
C ALA A 34 3.02 11.41 -4.28
N GLY A 35 1.80 11.55 -3.77
CA GLY A 35 0.92 10.43 -3.42
C GLY A 35 0.56 9.55 -4.62
N ALA A 36 0.27 10.16 -5.77
CA ALA A 36 0.03 9.43 -7.02
C ALA A 36 1.28 8.67 -7.48
N THR A 37 2.45 9.29 -7.41
CA THR A 37 3.74 8.67 -7.75
C THR A 37 4.03 7.48 -6.84
N PHE A 38 3.84 7.65 -5.54
CA PHE A 38 4.00 6.59 -4.55
C PHE A 38 3.08 5.40 -4.87
N GLY A 39 1.80 5.66 -5.10
CA GLY A 39 0.80 4.61 -5.39
C GLY A 39 1.11 3.85 -6.69
N ALA A 40 1.54 4.55 -7.73
CA ALA A 40 2.00 3.95 -8.97
C ALA A 40 3.24 3.07 -8.75
N GLY A 41 4.22 3.56 -7.98
CA GLY A 41 5.42 2.81 -7.63
C GLY A 41 5.13 1.49 -6.89
N VAL A 42 4.24 1.53 -5.89
CA VAL A 42 3.85 0.31 -5.17
C VAL A 42 3.11 -0.69 -6.06
N ALA A 43 2.22 -0.21 -6.93
CA ALA A 43 1.53 -1.06 -7.89
C ALA A 43 2.51 -1.74 -8.88
N ALA A 44 3.49 -0.98 -9.38
CA ALA A 44 4.53 -1.50 -10.27
C ALA A 44 5.43 -2.52 -9.56
N GLY A 45 5.86 -2.25 -8.32
CA GLY A 45 6.68 -3.19 -7.54
C GLY A 45 5.95 -4.50 -7.24
N GLY A 46 4.64 -4.46 -6.98
CA GLY A 46 3.83 -5.67 -6.87
C GLY A 46 3.79 -6.49 -8.16
N ALA A 47 3.71 -5.84 -9.32
CA ALA A 47 3.77 -6.51 -10.62
C ALA A 47 5.15 -7.13 -10.91
N ILE A 48 6.23 -6.46 -10.49
CA ILE A 48 7.60 -7.00 -10.58
C ILE A 48 7.75 -8.23 -9.68
N ALA A 49 7.26 -8.15 -8.43
CA ALA A 49 7.24 -9.29 -7.51
C ALA A 49 6.52 -10.50 -8.12
N ALA A 50 5.36 -10.25 -8.73
CA ALA A 50 4.58 -11.26 -9.43
C ALA A 50 5.32 -11.89 -10.61
N ALA A 51 5.98 -11.09 -11.44
CA ALA A 51 6.81 -11.57 -12.55
C ALA A 51 8.00 -12.42 -12.08
N ALA A 52 8.54 -12.11 -10.88
CA ALA A 52 9.57 -12.90 -10.22
C ALA A 52 9.04 -14.15 -9.48
N GLY A 53 7.72 -14.44 -9.55
CA GLY A 53 7.09 -15.55 -8.84
C GLY A 53 7.03 -15.37 -7.32
N ILE A 54 7.26 -14.15 -6.82
CA ILE A 54 7.19 -13.82 -5.40
C ILE A 54 5.74 -13.47 -5.08
N SER A 55 5.14 -14.27 -4.23
CA SER A 55 3.78 -14.03 -3.75
C SER A 55 3.80 -13.66 -2.27
N SER A 56 2.66 -13.19 -1.76
CA SER A 56 2.47 -12.93 -0.33
C SER A 56 2.79 -14.12 0.59
N ALA A 57 2.71 -15.34 0.06
CA ALA A 57 2.99 -16.57 0.77
C ALA A 57 4.48 -16.94 0.78
N SER A 58 5.33 -16.22 0.03
CA SER A 58 6.80 -16.42 -0.01
C SER A 58 7.52 -15.96 1.27
N GLY A 59 6.79 -15.61 2.34
CA GLY A 59 7.34 -15.30 3.66
C GLY A 59 8.29 -14.10 3.63
N ALA A 60 9.54 -14.31 4.07
CA ALA A 60 10.55 -13.25 4.15
C ALA A 60 10.84 -12.56 2.81
N ALA A 61 10.76 -13.29 1.69
CA ALA A 61 10.98 -12.72 0.36
C ALA A 61 9.88 -11.69 0.00
N ALA A 62 8.63 -11.97 0.34
CA ALA A 62 7.52 -11.05 0.14
C ALA A 62 7.71 -9.77 0.96
N THR A 63 8.12 -9.90 2.23
CA THR A 63 8.41 -8.76 3.10
C THR A 63 9.53 -7.90 2.53
N ALA A 64 10.62 -8.52 2.09
CA ALA A 64 11.79 -7.82 1.57
C ALA A 64 11.46 -7.03 0.29
N VAL A 65 10.79 -7.67 -0.66
CA VAL A 65 10.36 -7.02 -1.90
C VAL A 65 9.34 -5.92 -1.63
N GLY A 66 8.39 -6.13 -0.72
CA GLY A 66 7.44 -5.12 -0.32
C GLY A 66 8.08 -3.91 0.35
N ALA A 67 9.04 -4.12 1.25
CA ALA A 67 9.80 -3.05 1.91
C ALA A 67 10.64 -2.27 0.91
N ALA A 68 11.38 -2.95 0.03
CA ALA A 68 12.16 -2.32 -1.03
C ALA A 68 11.26 -1.50 -1.98
N THR A 69 10.11 -2.06 -2.37
CA THR A 69 9.13 -1.37 -3.20
C THR A 69 8.62 -0.09 -2.55
N VAL A 70 8.23 -0.16 -1.28
CA VAL A 70 7.75 1.02 -0.53
C VAL A 70 8.87 2.06 -0.36
N ALA A 71 10.09 1.64 -0.06
CA ALA A 71 11.25 2.53 0.07
C ALA A 71 11.55 3.28 -1.24
N VAL A 72 11.66 2.56 -2.35
CA VAL A 72 11.93 3.14 -3.68
C VAL A 72 10.79 4.05 -4.13
N SER A 73 9.54 3.63 -3.92
CA SER A 73 8.35 4.45 -4.23
C SER A 73 8.32 5.72 -3.38
N GLY A 74 8.71 5.63 -2.11
CA GLY A 74 8.85 6.75 -1.19
C GLY A 74 9.88 7.77 -1.65
N ALA A 75 11.09 7.30 -2.00
CA ALA A 75 12.13 8.16 -2.55
C ALA A 75 11.68 8.84 -3.84
N ALA A 76 11.08 8.11 -4.78
CA ALA A 76 10.58 8.67 -6.03
C ALA A 76 9.45 9.71 -5.80
N ALA A 77 8.54 9.43 -4.86
CA ALA A 77 7.48 10.36 -4.49
C ALA A 77 8.01 11.64 -3.86
N GLY A 78 9.00 11.56 -2.98
CA GLY A 78 9.64 12.74 -2.38
C GLY A 78 10.36 13.61 -3.42
N GLN A 79 11.09 13.00 -4.36
CA GLN A 79 11.71 13.70 -5.49
C GLN A 79 10.67 14.41 -6.37
N THR A 80 9.57 13.72 -6.67
CA THR A 80 8.48 14.26 -7.50
C THR A 80 7.74 15.40 -6.78
N GLY A 81 7.56 15.29 -5.46
CA GLY A 81 7.00 16.34 -4.62
C GLY A 81 7.87 17.60 -4.60
N ARG A 82 9.19 17.45 -4.41
CA ARG A 82 10.14 18.58 -4.47
C ARG A 82 10.17 19.24 -5.84
N ALA A 83 10.25 18.46 -6.91
CA ALA A 83 10.20 18.98 -8.28
C ALA A 83 8.93 19.80 -8.55
N THR A 84 7.78 19.32 -8.07
CA THR A 84 6.49 20.02 -8.18
C THR A 84 6.47 21.31 -7.36
N ALA A 85 6.97 21.27 -6.12
CA ALA A 85 7.05 22.44 -5.27
C ALA A 85 7.94 23.53 -5.89
N ASN A 86 9.12 23.15 -6.42
CA ASN A 86 10.03 24.07 -7.10
C ASN A 86 9.37 24.73 -8.31
N LEU A 87 8.66 23.96 -9.13
CA LEU A 87 7.91 24.48 -10.27
C LEU A 87 6.87 25.53 -9.83
N LEU A 88 6.13 25.26 -8.75
CA LEU A 88 5.07 26.15 -8.26
C LEU A 88 5.60 27.41 -7.55
N THR A 89 6.82 27.35 -7.00
CA THR A 89 7.48 28.50 -6.37
C THR A 89 8.37 29.29 -7.34
N GLY A 90 8.53 28.82 -8.58
CA GLY A 90 9.38 29.45 -9.59
C GLY A 90 10.87 29.16 -9.40
N GLN A 91 11.23 28.17 -8.58
CA GLN A 91 12.60 27.69 -8.43
C GLN A 91 12.97 26.72 -9.56
N PRO A 92 14.27 26.53 -9.84
CA PRO A 92 14.72 25.47 -10.75
C PRO A 92 14.19 24.10 -10.31
N VAL A 93 13.55 23.35 -11.21
CA VAL A 93 12.96 22.04 -10.90
C VAL A 93 13.99 21.06 -10.31
N SER A 94 15.27 21.18 -10.69
CA SER A 94 16.38 20.34 -10.22
C SER A 94 16.90 20.68 -8.81
N GLU A 95 16.47 21.80 -8.22
CA GLU A 95 16.99 22.23 -6.93
C GLU A 95 16.63 21.23 -5.81
N GLY A 96 17.64 20.76 -5.08
CA GLY A 96 17.48 19.76 -4.02
C GLY A 96 17.08 18.35 -4.50
N LEU A 97 17.06 18.08 -5.81
CA LEU A 97 16.82 16.72 -6.30
C LEU A 97 18.05 15.83 -6.13
N PHE A 98 17.80 14.53 -6.06
CA PHE A 98 18.79 13.45 -6.00
C PHE A 98 19.82 13.54 -4.86
N GLN A 99 19.55 14.35 -3.83
CA GLN A 99 20.35 14.33 -2.61
C GLN A 99 20.17 12.97 -1.90
N PRO A 100 21.24 12.17 -1.71
CA PRO A 100 21.10 10.83 -1.17
C PRO A 100 20.48 10.80 0.23
N GLN A 101 20.76 11.82 1.04
CA GLN A 101 20.22 11.97 2.39
C GLN A 101 18.70 12.18 2.35
N ASP A 102 18.21 13.07 1.48
CA ASP A 102 16.78 13.32 1.33
C ASP A 102 16.04 12.09 0.79
N MET A 103 16.62 11.40 -0.20
CA MET A 103 16.05 10.15 -0.71
C MET A 103 15.94 9.08 0.37
N ALA A 104 16.95 8.97 1.24
CA ALA A 104 16.93 8.02 2.36
C ALA A 104 15.87 8.41 3.39
N ILE A 105 15.73 9.70 3.70
CA ILE A 105 14.68 10.22 4.59
C ILE A 105 13.29 9.95 4.00
N ASP A 106 13.08 10.21 2.72
CA ASP A 106 11.80 9.96 2.05
C ASP A 106 11.43 8.47 2.04
N ALA A 107 12.41 7.60 1.77
CA ALA A 107 12.25 6.16 1.83
C ALA A 107 11.89 5.69 3.24
N ALA A 108 12.63 6.13 4.26
CA ALA A 108 12.38 5.79 5.66
C ALA A 108 11.01 6.30 6.13
N THR A 109 10.68 7.55 5.83
CA THR A 109 9.40 8.17 6.20
C THR A 109 8.24 7.45 5.53
N SER A 110 8.39 7.05 4.27
CA SER A 110 7.35 6.29 3.55
C SER A 110 7.16 4.89 4.11
N MET A 111 8.22 4.20 4.54
CA MET A 111 8.10 2.90 5.21
C MET A 111 7.39 3.01 6.56
N VAL A 112 7.79 4.00 7.37
CA VAL A 112 7.15 4.26 8.67
C VAL A 112 5.69 4.63 8.47
N GLY A 113 5.40 5.55 7.55
CA GLY A 113 4.04 5.95 7.18
C GLY A 113 3.21 4.76 6.71
N PHE A 114 3.72 3.97 5.78
CA PHE A 114 3.02 2.78 5.29
C PHE A 114 2.62 1.83 6.41
N LYS A 115 3.53 1.56 7.35
CA LYS A 115 3.22 0.75 8.54
C LYS A 115 2.23 1.43 9.49
N ALA A 116 2.40 2.72 9.77
CA ALA A 116 1.54 3.48 10.67
C ALA A 116 0.08 3.54 10.17
N PHE A 117 -0.11 3.58 8.84
CA PHE A 117 -1.43 3.54 8.21
C PHE A 117 -1.96 2.12 7.96
N GLY A 118 -1.41 1.12 8.64
CA GLY A 118 -1.90 -0.25 8.63
C GLY A 118 -1.50 -1.07 7.41
N GLY A 119 -0.57 -0.58 6.59
CA GLY A 119 -0.01 -1.34 5.49
C GLY A 119 0.92 -2.47 5.96
N ASN A 120 0.93 -3.57 5.20
CA ASN A 120 1.88 -4.66 5.41
C ASN A 120 2.72 -4.87 4.15
N PHE A 121 4.04 -5.04 4.30
CA PHE A 121 4.93 -5.21 3.15
C PHE A 121 4.58 -6.47 2.34
N ASN A 122 4.06 -7.50 3.00
CA ASN A 122 3.56 -8.71 2.34
C ASN A 122 2.34 -8.48 1.44
N GLU A 123 1.60 -7.39 1.64
CA GLU A 123 0.44 -7.02 0.82
C GLU A 123 0.83 -6.31 -0.48
N VAL A 124 2.11 -5.93 -0.64
CA VAL A 124 2.62 -5.41 -1.91
C VAL A 124 2.76 -6.52 -2.94
N ALA A 125 3.18 -7.72 -2.50
CA ALA A 125 3.26 -8.89 -3.34
C ALA A 125 1.85 -9.42 -3.66
N TRP A 126 1.67 -9.94 -4.87
CA TRP A 126 0.38 -10.52 -5.28
C TRP A 126 0.12 -11.83 -4.52
N SER A 127 -1.15 -12.14 -4.29
CA SER A 127 -1.53 -13.38 -3.60
C SER A 127 -1.57 -14.55 -4.58
N ASN A 128 -1.06 -15.72 -4.21
CA ASN A 128 -1.25 -16.94 -5.00
C ASN A 128 -2.61 -17.60 -4.63
N VAL A 129 -3.49 -17.84 -5.62
CA VAL A 129 -4.81 -18.45 -5.43
C VAL A 129 -4.79 -19.86 -4.82
N THR A 130 -3.64 -20.54 -4.80
CA THR A 130 -3.50 -21.88 -4.21
C THR A 130 -2.93 -21.87 -2.80
N GLN A 131 -2.62 -20.70 -2.26
CA GLN A 131 -2.00 -20.50 -0.96
C GLN A 131 -2.78 -19.45 -0.16
N PRO A 132 -2.56 -19.31 1.16
CA PRO A 132 -3.17 -18.22 1.91
C PRO A 132 -2.70 -16.87 1.31
N GLY A 133 -3.65 -16.00 0.96
CA GLY A 133 -3.32 -14.68 0.44
C GLY A 133 -2.77 -13.70 1.50
N SER A 134 -2.28 -12.55 1.03
CA SER A 134 -1.65 -11.50 1.85
C SER A 134 -2.54 -10.95 2.96
N PHE A 135 -3.85 -11.03 2.79
CA PHE A 135 -4.85 -10.51 3.74
C PHE A 135 -5.46 -11.63 4.60
N ALA A 136 -4.86 -12.82 4.63
CA ALA A 136 -5.31 -13.91 5.50
C ALA A 136 -5.10 -13.56 6.98
N ARG A 137 -6.20 -13.32 7.71
CA ARG A 137 -6.20 -12.99 9.14
C ARG A 137 -6.47 -14.17 10.06
N GLY A 138 -6.97 -15.26 9.50
CA GLY A 138 -7.36 -16.46 10.24
C GLY A 138 -7.92 -17.51 9.31
N SER A 139 -8.10 -18.71 9.83
CA SER A 139 -8.70 -19.84 9.11
C SER A 139 -9.21 -20.89 10.07
N ILE A 140 -10.16 -21.69 9.61
CA ILE A 140 -10.67 -22.86 10.32
C ILE A 140 -10.31 -24.14 9.57
N ALA A 141 -10.29 -25.28 10.26
CA ALA A 141 -10.06 -26.56 9.61
C ALA A 141 -11.25 -26.92 8.70
N ALA A 142 -10.95 -27.36 7.47
CA ALA A 142 -11.96 -28.01 6.64
C ALA A 142 -12.21 -29.43 7.15
N THR A 143 -13.48 -29.84 7.21
CA THR A 143 -13.87 -31.20 7.65
C THR A 143 -14.17 -32.13 6.47
N GLY A 144 -14.05 -31.62 5.25
CA GLY A 144 -14.34 -32.35 4.02
C GLY A 144 -14.23 -31.45 2.78
N PRO A 145 -14.52 -32.00 1.60
CA PRO A 145 -14.39 -31.27 0.32
C PRO A 145 -15.39 -30.12 0.18
N ASN A 146 -16.47 -30.12 0.97
CA ASN A 146 -17.45 -29.05 1.01
C ASN A 146 -17.50 -28.44 2.41
N ALA A 147 -17.52 -27.11 2.49
CA ALA A 147 -17.71 -26.41 3.76
C ALA A 147 -19.14 -26.65 4.29
N THR A 148 -19.26 -27.00 5.57
CA THR A 148 -20.54 -27.15 6.27
C THR A 148 -21.22 -25.79 6.49
N ALA A 149 -22.50 -25.78 6.86
CA ALA A 149 -23.20 -24.53 7.20
C ALA A 149 -22.52 -23.78 8.35
N ASN A 150 -22.10 -24.51 9.40
CA ASN A 150 -21.38 -23.93 10.53
C ASN A 150 -20.02 -23.36 10.10
N GLN A 151 -19.26 -24.08 9.28
CA GLN A 151 -17.99 -23.57 8.73
C GLN A 151 -18.19 -22.30 7.90
N ARG A 152 -19.20 -22.27 7.03
CA ARG A 152 -19.53 -21.07 6.23
C ARG A 152 -19.87 -19.88 7.10
N ALA A 153 -20.63 -20.08 8.18
CA ALA A 153 -20.96 -19.05 9.14
C ALA A 153 -19.72 -18.55 9.89
N THR A 154 -18.86 -19.46 10.37
CA THR A 154 -17.61 -19.09 11.05
C THR A 154 -16.65 -18.32 10.13
N VAL A 155 -16.54 -18.72 8.85
CA VAL A 155 -15.70 -18.03 7.88
C VAL A 155 -16.11 -16.56 7.68
N GLN A 156 -17.40 -16.21 7.81
CA GLN A 156 -17.84 -14.81 7.72
C GLN A 156 -17.20 -13.93 8.81
N GLY A 157 -16.92 -14.51 9.98
CA GLY A 157 -16.29 -13.79 11.10
C GLY A 157 -14.78 -13.63 10.99
N LEU A 158 -14.12 -14.26 10.01
CA LEU A 158 -12.67 -14.19 9.84
C LEU A 158 -12.18 -12.89 9.16
N GLY A 159 -13.11 -12.09 8.63
CA GLY A 159 -12.82 -10.79 8.04
C GLY A 159 -12.91 -10.75 6.51
N PRO A 160 -12.16 -9.84 5.84
CA PRO A 160 -12.26 -9.64 4.40
C PRO A 160 -11.66 -10.80 3.59
N CYS A 161 -11.84 -10.75 2.27
CA CYS A 161 -11.21 -11.70 1.34
C CYS A 161 -9.69 -11.81 1.61
N HIS A 162 -9.21 -13.03 1.84
CA HIS A 162 -7.82 -13.29 2.19
C HIS A 162 -6.82 -13.02 1.05
N HIS A 163 -7.23 -13.00 -0.22
CA HIS A 163 -6.34 -12.70 -1.35
C HIS A 163 -6.23 -11.21 -1.68
N CYS A 164 -7.35 -10.49 -1.64
CA CYS A 164 -7.41 -9.13 -2.19
C CYS A 164 -7.85 -8.06 -1.18
N GLY A 165 -8.21 -8.46 0.04
CA GLY A 165 -8.56 -7.57 1.14
C GLY A 165 -9.92 -6.89 1.03
N THR A 166 -10.75 -7.23 0.02
CA THR A 166 -12.09 -6.65 -0.10
C THR A 166 -13.01 -7.11 1.04
N SER A 167 -13.70 -6.16 1.66
CA SER A 167 -14.81 -6.43 2.60
C SER A 167 -16.14 -6.63 1.90
N ASN A 168 -16.21 -6.38 0.59
CA ASN A 168 -17.36 -6.70 -0.24
C ASN A 168 -17.05 -8.00 -1.00
N PRO A 169 -17.51 -9.16 -0.52
CA PRO A 169 -17.20 -10.44 -1.15
C PRO A 169 -17.93 -10.64 -2.49
N GLY A 170 -18.88 -9.77 -2.87
CA GLY A 170 -19.69 -9.93 -4.07
C GLY A 170 -20.75 -11.02 -3.93
N GLY A 171 -21.47 -11.31 -5.02
CA GLY A 171 -22.56 -12.30 -5.01
C GLY A 171 -23.70 -11.90 -4.08
N ASN A 172 -23.96 -12.73 -3.06
CA ASN A 172 -25.00 -12.50 -2.05
C ASN A 172 -24.52 -11.72 -0.82
N GLY A 173 -23.32 -11.13 -0.88
CA GLY A 173 -22.74 -10.37 0.24
C GLY A 173 -22.01 -11.22 1.29
N ASN A 174 -21.95 -12.54 1.12
CA ASN A 174 -21.18 -13.43 2.00
C ASN A 174 -19.86 -13.86 1.35
N SER A 175 -18.82 -14.00 2.18
CA SER A 175 -17.56 -14.60 1.77
C SER A 175 -17.75 -16.09 1.45
N ILE A 176 -17.07 -16.54 0.40
CA ILE A 176 -16.98 -17.95 0.03
C ILE A 176 -15.95 -18.60 0.96
N SER A 177 -16.25 -19.80 1.45
CA SER A 177 -15.30 -20.60 2.23
C SER A 177 -14.33 -21.29 1.26
N ASP A 178 -13.19 -20.66 1.04
CA ASP A 178 -12.17 -21.14 0.12
C ASP A 178 -11.26 -22.17 0.79
N HIS A 179 -11.07 -23.31 0.12
CA HIS A 179 -10.18 -24.36 0.57
C HIS A 179 -8.75 -24.05 0.12
N ILE A 180 -7.83 -24.00 1.07
CA ILE A 180 -6.40 -23.90 0.80
C ILE A 180 -5.65 -25.12 1.37
N PRO A 181 -4.89 -25.86 0.52
CA PRO A 181 -4.88 -25.76 -0.94
C PRO A 181 -6.25 -26.11 -1.54
N PRO A 182 -6.57 -25.73 -2.80
CA PRO A 182 -7.84 -26.10 -3.44
C PRO A 182 -8.02 -27.62 -3.53
N ASN A 183 -9.27 -28.10 -3.51
CA ASN A 183 -9.60 -29.54 -3.52
C ASN A 183 -8.89 -30.31 -4.65
N ALA A 184 -8.81 -29.71 -5.85
CA ALA A 184 -8.15 -30.31 -7.02
C ALA A 184 -6.64 -30.52 -6.82
N LEU A 185 -6.01 -29.83 -5.87
CA LEU A 185 -4.58 -29.90 -5.58
C LEU A 185 -4.29 -30.55 -4.22
N ALA A 186 -5.31 -30.79 -3.40
CA ALA A 186 -5.14 -31.23 -2.02
C ALA A 186 -4.65 -32.68 -1.91
N ASN A 187 -5.01 -33.57 -2.86
CA ASN A 187 -4.60 -34.98 -2.86
C ASN A 187 -4.81 -35.70 -1.51
N GLY A 188 -5.92 -35.40 -0.83
CA GLY A 188 -6.24 -35.97 0.49
C GLY A 188 -5.56 -35.31 1.68
N ALA A 189 -4.73 -34.28 1.47
CA ALA A 189 -4.14 -33.50 2.54
C ALA A 189 -5.20 -32.68 3.29
N SER A 190 -4.95 -32.42 4.58
CA SER A 190 -5.76 -31.52 5.39
C SER A 190 -5.78 -30.10 4.81
N GLN A 191 -6.97 -29.54 4.67
CA GLN A 191 -7.17 -28.20 4.13
C GLN A 191 -7.70 -27.24 5.21
N ARG A 192 -7.53 -25.95 4.96
CA ARG A 192 -8.08 -24.88 5.79
C ARG A 192 -9.04 -24.02 4.98
N LEU A 193 -10.03 -23.45 5.65
CA LEU A 193 -11.01 -22.56 5.05
C LEU A 193 -10.65 -21.10 5.35
N PHE A 194 -10.63 -20.28 4.30
CA PHE A 194 -10.42 -18.85 4.35
C PHE A 194 -11.62 -18.09 3.75
N PRO A 195 -11.89 -16.84 4.16
CA PRO A 195 -12.88 -16.00 3.51
C PRO A 195 -12.36 -15.54 2.14
N GLN A 196 -13.11 -15.78 1.07
CA GLN A 196 -12.75 -15.38 -0.29
C GLN A 196 -13.92 -14.66 -0.99
N CYS A 197 -13.62 -13.65 -1.80
CA CYS A 197 -14.65 -12.98 -2.60
C CYS A 197 -14.90 -13.70 -3.93
N TRP A 198 -16.08 -13.48 -4.51
CA TRP A 198 -16.50 -14.03 -5.79
C TRP A 198 -15.50 -13.77 -6.94
N PRO A 199 -14.96 -12.56 -7.14
CA PRO A 199 -13.92 -12.34 -8.16
C PRO A 199 -12.68 -13.21 -7.98
N CYS A 200 -12.18 -13.37 -6.74
CA CYS A 200 -11.01 -14.20 -6.46
C CYS A 200 -11.31 -15.68 -6.66
N MET A 201 -12.49 -16.14 -6.25
CA MET A 201 -12.95 -17.52 -6.48
C MET A 201 -13.02 -17.85 -7.97
N GLN A 202 -13.52 -16.91 -8.79
CA GLN A 202 -13.57 -17.09 -10.24
C GLN A 202 -12.17 -17.18 -10.84
N GLN A 203 -11.23 -16.35 -10.39
CA GLN A 203 -9.84 -16.40 -10.83
C GLN A 203 -9.17 -17.72 -10.43
N GLN A 204 -9.34 -18.18 -9.18
CA GLN A 204 -8.86 -19.48 -8.73
C GLN A 204 -9.45 -20.61 -9.57
N SER A 205 -10.77 -20.56 -9.83
CA SER A 205 -11.45 -21.57 -10.65
C SER A 205 -10.92 -21.62 -12.09
N GLN A 206 -10.65 -20.48 -12.70
CA GLN A 206 -10.03 -20.42 -14.03
C GLN A 206 -8.60 -20.99 -14.01
N TYR A 207 -7.82 -20.69 -12.96
CA TYR A 207 -6.46 -21.19 -12.81
C TYR A 207 -6.44 -22.71 -12.74
N LEU A 208 -7.30 -23.28 -11.89
CA LEU A 208 -7.42 -24.73 -11.71
C LEU A 208 -7.94 -25.45 -12.96
N ARG A 209 -8.78 -24.80 -13.78
CA ARG A 209 -9.35 -25.41 -14.99
C ARG A 209 -8.39 -25.39 -16.17
N TRP A 210 -7.69 -24.28 -16.38
CA TRP A 210 -6.98 -24.04 -17.63
C TRP A 210 -5.47 -24.11 -17.49
N GLY A 211 -4.92 -23.98 -16.27
CA GLY A 211 -3.48 -24.05 -15.98
C GLY A 211 -2.62 -22.98 -16.67
N ASN A 212 -3.20 -22.14 -17.52
CA ASN A 212 -2.53 -21.20 -18.41
C ASN A 212 -2.76 -19.72 -18.03
N ILE A 213 -3.50 -19.47 -16.96
CA ILE A 213 -3.60 -18.12 -16.37
C ILE A 213 -2.68 -18.00 -15.17
N SER A 214 -2.24 -16.80 -14.83
CA SER A 214 -1.40 -16.59 -13.65
C SER A 214 -2.16 -16.95 -12.37
N PRO A 215 -1.56 -17.70 -11.43
CA PRO A 215 -2.16 -17.97 -10.12
C PRO A 215 -2.21 -16.72 -9.24
N LEU A 216 -1.67 -15.59 -9.69
CA LEU A 216 -1.49 -14.41 -8.86
C LEU A 216 -2.68 -13.46 -8.97
N VAL A 217 -3.23 -13.11 -7.80
CA VAL A 217 -4.32 -12.16 -7.62
C VAL A 217 -3.76 -10.83 -7.18
N LYS A 218 -4.12 -9.78 -7.92
CA LYS A 218 -3.82 -8.41 -7.53
C LYS A 218 -4.65 -8.01 -6.30
N PRO A 219 -4.06 -7.38 -5.27
CA PRO A 219 -4.81 -6.75 -4.19
C PRO A 219 -5.87 -5.78 -4.73
N SER A 220 -7.11 -5.92 -4.28
CA SER A 220 -8.20 -5.00 -4.66
C SER A 220 -8.20 -3.74 -3.79
N ARG A 221 -7.75 -3.87 -2.55
CA ARG A 221 -7.25 -2.79 -1.72
C ARG A 221 -5.74 -2.88 -1.71
N LEU A 222 -5.07 -1.95 -2.38
CA LEU A 222 -3.92 -1.37 -1.72
C LEU A 222 -4.50 -0.62 -0.49
N PRO A 223 -3.85 -0.61 0.68
CA PRO A 223 -4.31 0.13 1.87
C PRO A 223 -4.42 1.66 1.65
N TYR A 224 -4.39 2.12 0.40
CA TYR A 224 -4.12 3.47 -0.05
C TYR A 224 -5.36 4.28 -0.46
N GLY A 225 -6.57 3.75 -0.27
CA GLY A 225 -7.82 4.48 -0.58
C GLY A 225 -7.97 5.85 0.12
N THR A 226 -7.08 6.18 1.05
CA THR A 226 -7.05 7.42 1.84
C THR A 226 -5.80 8.30 1.65
N TYR A 227 -4.83 7.97 0.78
CA TYR A 227 -3.60 8.77 0.60
C TYR A 227 -3.80 10.10 -0.15
N HIS A 228 -5.06 10.52 -0.37
CA HIS A 228 -5.38 11.83 -0.94
C HIS A 228 -5.23 12.99 0.06
N ALA A 229 -4.84 12.76 1.31
CA ALA A 229 -4.64 13.84 2.27
C ALA A 229 -3.34 13.65 3.08
N THR A 230 -2.46 14.65 2.99
CA THR A 230 -1.35 14.92 3.92
C THR A 230 -0.19 13.92 3.94
N VAL A 231 0.71 14.04 2.96
CA VAL A 231 2.13 13.92 3.27
C VAL A 231 2.55 15.25 3.88
N PRO A 232 2.98 15.33 5.16
CA PRO A 232 3.55 16.55 5.69
C PRO A 232 4.84 16.81 4.92
N SER A 233 4.85 17.86 4.09
CA SER A 233 6.07 18.32 3.44
C SER A 233 7.05 18.76 4.53
N SER A 234 8.09 17.96 4.79
CA SER A 234 9.25 18.37 5.58
C SER A 234 10.03 19.54 4.96
N ALA A 235 9.59 20.01 3.78
CA ALA A 235 10.19 21.10 3.01
C ALA A 235 10.23 22.48 3.71
N SER A 236 9.68 22.63 4.92
CA SER A 236 9.71 23.89 5.67
C SER A 236 10.65 23.91 6.89
N ALA A 237 11.43 22.86 7.16
CA ALA A 237 12.26 22.79 8.38
C ALA A 237 13.79 22.89 8.16
N SER A 238 14.29 22.95 6.91
CA SER A 238 15.72 22.75 6.65
C SER A 238 16.54 24.00 6.27
N SER A 239 15.99 25.23 6.30
CA SER A 239 16.75 26.42 5.88
C SER A 239 17.35 27.30 6.99
N GLU A 240 17.36 26.88 8.28
CA GLU A 240 17.86 27.74 9.37
C GLU A 240 18.80 27.05 10.38
N ILE A 241 19.68 26.15 9.95
CA ILE A 241 20.86 25.77 10.76
C ILE A 241 22.10 25.86 9.88
N GLY A 242 22.53 27.09 9.61
CA GLY A 242 23.82 27.42 9.02
C GLY A 242 24.72 28.03 10.09
N HIS A 243 25.87 27.40 10.30
CA HIS A 243 27.03 27.87 11.06
C HIS A 243 27.69 29.10 10.43
#